data_AF-A0A832N8A0-F1
#
_entry.id   AF-A0A832N8A0-F1
#
_cell.length_a   1.000
_cell.length_b   1.000
_cell.length_c   1.000
_cell.angle_alpha   90.00
_cell.angle_beta   90.00
_cell.angle_gamma   90.00
#
_symmetry.space_group_name_H-M   'P 1'
#
loop_
_entity.id
_entity.type
_entity.pdbx_description
1 polymer ?
#
loop_
_entity_poly.entity_id
_entity_poly.type
_entity_poly.pdbx_seq_one_letter_code
_entity_poly.pdbx_strand_id
1 'polypeptide(L)'
;MKLVASFWVLPDGRTVVAPVALQPDRFRYVVEVEGTFSFDYTGQTFDALSATDPRGEFSLLHEFFRLPPGLQLLERGGGHRYRFLLRPEFSSEPLAFRVDVERFVDTYLLSPLEVRRQLHGGLRVRIWQAPLRPGWVEWLPLPALLAVLGTAWVIRRRQQVARGMALEPDLAERLARLEQRHRALLQALRTSPVDLSTLEARCQAIWEGAQELAQHLHRLRRARRGMPRERLEEQVRHLEERLAQTPSPALRHELEETLAQHRRTLEAYRRLQEKEERYLLRFAQMEAFLERVRLEIPRLEVAQEKQAQERRLLAAADEELAVLETAVQELAGLRRGE
;
A
#
# COMPACT_ATOMS: atom_id res chain seq x y z
N MET A 1 -0.67 17.41 -25.37
CA MET A 1 -1.30 18.04 -24.18
C MET A 1 -0.96 19.51 -24.20
N LYS A 2 -1.84 20.39 -23.70
CA LYS A 2 -1.65 21.85 -23.65
C LYS A 2 -1.79 22.33 -22.20
N LEU A 3 -0.85 23.12 -21.70
CA LEU A 3 -0.97 23.78 -20.41
C LEU A 3 -2.04 24.87 -20.48
N VAL A 4 -3.00 24.87 -19.55
CA VAL A 4 -4.12 25.83 -19.51
C VAL A 4 -4.15 26.71 -18.28
N ALA A 5 -3.54 26.29 -17.17
CA ALA A 5 -3.36 27.12 -16.00
C ALA A 5 -2.07 26.77 -15.28
N SER A 6 -1.41 27.77 -14.69
CA SER A 6 -0.33 27.56 -13.72
C SER A 6 -0.39 28.65 -12.66
N PHE A 7 -0.39 28.25 -11.39
CA PHE A 7 -0.47 29.18 -10.25
C PHE A 7 0.20 28.59 -9.01
N TRP A 8 0.41 29.43 -8.01
CA TRP A 8 0.96 29.05 -6.72
C TRP A 8 -0.13 28.98 -5.67
N VAL A 9 -0.05 27.98 -4.79
CA VAL A 9 -0.82 27.87 -3.57
C VAL A 9 0.14 28.11 -2.41
N LEU A 10 -0.02 29.27 -1.77
CA LEU A 10 0.78 29.66 -0.62
C LEU A 10 0.22 29.04 0.67
N PRO A 11 1.04 28.82 1.69
CA PRO A 11 0.58 28.21 2.94
C PRO A 11 -0.05 29.25 3.89
N ASP A 12 -0.87 30.17 3.36
CA ASP A 12 -1.53 31.25 4.10
C ASP A 12 -2.97 30.92 4.52
N GLY A 13 -3.48 29.77 4.07
CA GLY A 13 -4.85 29.30 4.31
C GLY A 13 -5.87 29.80 3.30
N ARG A 14 -5.48 30.60 2.31
CA ARG A 14 -6.40 31.08 1.27
C ARG A 14 -6.68 29.98 0.26
N THR A 15 -7.95 29.86 -0.11
CA THR A 15 -8.37 28.97 -1.19
C THR A 15 -8.04 29.62 -2.53
N VAL A 16 -7.25 28.92 -3.34
CA VAL A 16 -6.94 29.32 -4.71
C VAL A 16 -7.80 28.48 -5.66
N VAL A 17 -8.67 29.15 -6.40
CA VAL A 17 -9.50 28.53 -7.43
C VAL A 17 -8.76 28.59 -8.76
N ALA A 18 -8.68 27.45 -9.45
CA ALA A 18 -8.02 27.38 -10.74
C ALA A 18 -8.71 28.30 -11.76
N PRO A 19 -7.97 29.15 -12.49
CA PRO A 19 -8.53 30.07 -13.48
C PRO A 19 -8.77 29.34 -14.82
N VAL A 20 -9.54 28.26 -14.81
CA VAL A 20 -9.83 27.45 -16.00
C VAL A 20 -11.31 27.06 -16.05
N ALA A 21 -11.95 27.32 -17.19
CA ALA A 21 -13.28 26.79 -17.48
C ALA A 21 -13.15 25.36 -18.00
N LEU A 22 -13.61 24.39 -17.23
CA LEU A 22 -13.53 22.98 -17.57
C LEU A 22 -14.60 22.61 -18.62
N GLN A 23 -14.20 21.82 -19.62
CA GLN A 23 -15.06 21.30 -20.69
C GLN A 23 -14.87 19.77 -20.76
N PRO A 24 -15.46 19.02 -19.81
CA PRO A 24 -15.24 17.58 -19.67
C PRO A 24 -15.60 16.75 -20.90
N ASP A 25 -16.61 17.18 -21.66
CA ASP A 25 -17.08 16.44 -22.82
C ASP A 25 -16.11 16.51 -24.00
N ARG A 26 -15.14 17.43 -23.94
CA ARG A 26 -14.18 17.69 -25.01
C ARG A 26 -12.75 17.38 -24.61
N PHE A 27 -12.42 17.50 -23.33
CA PHE A 27 -11.04 17.40 -22.86
C PHE A 27 -10.90 16.55 -21.60
N ARG A 28 -9.79 15.84 -21.52
CA ARG A 28 -9.26 15.27 -20.27
C ARG A 28 -8.32 16.28 -19.62
N TYR A 29 -8.42 16.44 -18.32
CA TYR A 29 -7.60 17.36 -17.54
C TYR A 29 -6.65 16.60 -16.62
N VAL A 30 -5.36 16.96 -16.68
CA VAL A 30 -4.32 16.46 -15.78
C VAL A 30 -3.83 17.62 -14.93
N VAL A 31 -3.96 17.49 -13.62
CA VAL A 31 -3.48 18.43 -12.62
C VAL A 31 -2.13 17.95 -12.12
N GLU A 32 -1.09 18.76 -12.27
CA GLU A 32 0.23 18.53 -11.72
C GLU A 32 0.44 19.46 -10.52
N VAL A 33 0.88 18.92 -9.39
CA VAL A 33 1.24 19.66 -8.18
C VAL A 33 2.71 19.39 -7.87
N GLU A 34 3.50 20.45 -7.72
CA GLU A 34 4.95 20.38 -7.53
C GLU A 34 5.40 21.33 -6.43
N GLY A 35 6.34 20.87 -5.59
CA GLY A 35 7.02 21.69 -4.59
C GLY A 35 6.72 21.24 -3.16
N THR A 36 7.11 22.09 -2.21
CA THR A 36 6.96 21.82 -0.79
C THR A 36 6.64 23.11 -0.02
N PHE A 37 6.08 22.94 1.18
CA PHE A 37 6.00 23.97 2.19
C PHE A 37 6.49 23.42 3.52
N SER A 38 7.11 24.25 4.37
CA SER A 38 7.68 23.83 5.65
C SER A 38 6.94 24.46 6.81
N PHE A 39 7.01 23.80 7.97
CA PHE A 39 6.46 24.30 9.23
C PHE A 39 7.54 24.37 10.29
N ASP A 40 7.95 25.59 10.64
CA ASP A 40 9.12 25.82 11.49
C ASP A 40 8.96 25.28 12.91
N TYR A 41 7.72 25.22 13.44
CA TYR A 41 7.44 24.68 14.77
C TYR A 41 8.00 23.28 14.97
N THR A 42 7.82 22.41 13.97
CA THR A 42 8.23 21.01 14.01
C THR A 42 9.44 20.71 13.15
N GLY A 43 9.85 21.65 12.29
CA GLY A 43 10.86 21.45 11.25
C GLY A 43 10.41 20.49 10.13
N GLN A 44 9.11 20.16 10.06
CA GLN A 44 8.58 19.25 9.04
C GLN A 44 8.42 19.94 7.69
N THR A 45 8.63 19.18 6.62
CA THR A 45 8.38 19.61 5.24
C THR A 45 7.21 18.81 4.68
N PHE A 46 6.31 19.49 3.98
CA PHE A 46 5.08 18.94 3.44
C PHE A 46 5.06 19.14 1.93
N ASP A 47 4.53 18.17 1.20
CA ASP A 47 4.19 18.33 -0.21
C ASP A 47 2.68 18.18 -0.45
N ALA A 48 2.27 17.74 -1.63
CA ALA A 48 0.85 17.59 -1.94
C ALA A 48 0.21 16.40 -1.20
N LEU A 49 0.99 15.39 -0.78
CA LEU A 49 0.48 14.14 -0.23
C LEU A 49 1.24 13.64 1.02
N SER A 50 2.54 13.91 1.13
CA SER A 50 3.42 13.38 2.18
C SER A 50 4.07 14.47 3.02
N ALA A 51 4.33 14.11 4.28
CA ALA A 51 5.17 14.87 5.17
C ALA A 51 6.52 14.18 5.36
N THR A 52 7.56 14.97 5.48
CA THR A 52 8.94 14.56 5.74
C THR A 52 9.37 15.23 7.03
N ASP A 53 9.89 14.44 7.95
CA ASP A 53 10.39 14.93 9.23
C ASP A 53 11.74 15.68 9.05
N PRO A 54 12.25 16.35 10.10
CA PRO A 54 13.53 17.05 10.03
C PRO A 54 14.73 16.13 9.74
N ARG A 55 14.59 14.82 9.94
CA ARG A 55 15.63 13.81 9.67
C ARG A 55 15.59 13.32 8.22
N GLY A 56 14.62 13.80 7.43
CA GLY A 56 14.41 13.33 6.06
C GLY A 56 13.64 12.01 5.97
N GLU A 57 13.12 11.50 7.10
CA GLU A 57 12.30 10.31 7.11
C GLU A 57 10.87 10.65 6.69
N PHE A 58 10.32 9.82 5.80
CA PHE A 58 8.95 9.99 5.32
C PHE A 58 7.96 9.53 6.37
N SER A 59 7.11 10.44 6.84
CA SER A 59 6.05 10.14 7.77
C SER A 59 4.69 10.51 7.16
N LEU A 60 3.84 9.49 6.96
CA LEU A 60 2.39 9.60 6.73
C LEU A 60 1.92 10.35 5.46
N LEU A 61 0.73 9.94 4.98
CA LEU A 61 -0.11 10.80 4.17
C LEU A 61 -0.70 11.87 5.09
N HIS A 62 -0.54 13.15 4.75
CA HIS A 62 -1.12 14.24 5.53
C HIS A 62 -2.32 14.85 4.80
N GLU A 63 -3.15 15.54 5.56
CA GLU A 63 -4.34 16.24 5.06
C GLU A 63 -4.22 17.76 5.25
N PHE A 64 -2.99 18.26 5.42
CA PHE A 64 -2.71 19.70 5.50
C PHE A 64 -2.74 20.41 4.15
N PHE A 65 -2.74 19.67 3.03
CA PHE A 65 -3.01 20.22 1.71
C PHE A 65 -4.31 19.64 1.18
N ARG A 66 -5.32 20.47 0.94
CA ARG A 66 -6.61 20.04 0.40
C ARG A 66 -6.59 20.10 -1.11
N LEU A 67 -6.71 18.92 -1.71
CA LEU A 67 -6.94 18.72 -3.14
C LEU A 67 -8.45 18.83 -3.45
N PRO A 68 -8.82 19.31 -4.65
CA PRO A 68 -10.18 19.24 -5.14
C PRO A 68 -10.70 17.80 -5.15
N PRO A 69 -12.02 17.59 -4.91
CA PRO A 69 -12.63 16.28 -5.08
C PRO A 69 -12.50 15.80 -6.53
N GLY A 70 -12.59 14.49 -6.73
CA GLY A 70 -12.55 13.90 -8.07
C GLY A 70 -11.16 13.72 -8.70
N LEU A 71 -10.10 14.29 -8.12
CA LEU A 71 -8.73 14.03 -8.57
C LEU A 71 -8.30 12.59 -8.27
N GLN A 72 -7.72 11.91 -9.26
CA GLN A 72 -7.17 10.57 -9.16
C GLN A 72 -5.68 10.61 -9.45
N LEU A 73 -4.84 10.20 -8.50
CA LEU A 73 -3.39 10.16 -8.69
C LEU A 73 -3.02 9.21 -9.85
N LEU A 74 -2.33 9.76 -10.86
CA LEU A 74 -1.75 9.03 -12.00
C LEU A 74 -0.30 8.63 -11.71
N GLU A 75 0.51 9.60 -11.30
CA GLU A 75 1.96 9.47 -11.24
C GLU A 75 2.51 10.23 -10.04
N ARG A 76 3.47 9.60 -9.33
CA ARG A 76 4.37 10.28 -8.40
C ARG A 76 5.70 10.45 -9.13
N GLY A 77 5.98 11.65 -9.58
CA GLY A 77 7.29 12.00 -10.12
C GLY A 77 8.32 12.14 -9.00
N GLY A 78 9.60 12.06 -9.36
CA GLY A 78 10.67 12.44 -8.44
C GLY A 78 10.58 13.92 -8.06
N GLY A 79 11.06 14.27 -6.87
CA GLY A 79 11.17 15.66 -6.40
C GLY A 79 9.84 16.34 -6.06
N HIS A 80 8.99 15.69 -5.26
CA HIS A 80 7.72 16.26 -4.75
C HIS A 80 6.74 16.67 -5.87
N ARG A 81 6.72 15.91 -6.96
CA ARG A 81 5.85 16.16 -8.13
C ARG A 81 4.78 15.09 -8.24
N TYR A 82 3.54 15.51 -8.36
CA TYR A 82 2.37 14.63 -8.41
C TYR A 82 1.49 14.98 -9.58
N ARG A 83 1.06 13.98 -10.35
CA ARG A 83 0.09 14.17 -11.44
C ARG A 83 -1.20 13.45 -11.11
N PHE A 84 -2.30 14.16 -11.27
CA PHE A 84 -3.65 13.69 -11.02
C PHE A 84 -4.49 13.82 -12.29
N LEU A 85 -5.33 12.84 -12.57
CA LEU A 85 -6.39 12.93 -13.56
C LEU A 85 -7.65 13.48 -12.90
N LEU A 86 -8.25 14.50 -13.49
CA LEU A 86 -9.59 14.92 -13.08
C LEU A 86 -10.61 13.95 -13.66
N ARG A 87 -11.41 13.35 -12.79
CA ARG A 87 -12.51 12.49 -13.19
C ARG A 87 -13.63 13.29 -13.88
N PRO A 88 -14.22 12.79 -14.98
CA PRO A 88 -15.24 13.51 -15.73
C PRO A 88 -16.43 13.93 -14.87
N GLU A 89 -16.80 13.16 -13.84
CA GLU A 89 -17.97 13.42 -13.01
C GLU A 89 -17.82 14.66 -12.08
N PHE A 90 -16.58 15.13 -11.86
CA PHE A 90 -16.25 16.24 -10.96
C PHE A 90 -15.82 17.51 -11.69
N SER A 91 -16.11 17.56 -12.99
CA SER A 91 -15.64 18.61 -13.89
C SER A 91 -16.54 19.85 -13.94
N SER A 92 -17.72 19.78 -13.34
CA SER A 92 -18.63 20.92 -13.15
C SER A 92 -18.26 21.78 -11.94
N GLU A 93 -17.41 21.28 -11.04
CA GLU A 93 -17.00 21.99 -9.83
C GLU A 93 -15.70 22.79 -10.06
N PRO A 94 -15.57 23.97 -9.44
CA PRO A 94 -14.32 24.73 -9.48
C PRO A 94 -13.21 23.97 -8.75
N LEU A 95 -12.04 23.85 -9.38
CA LEU A 95 -10.88 23.21 -8.76
C LEU A 95 -10.27 24.15 -7.72
N ALA A 96 -10.62 23.92 -6.46
CA ALA A 96 -10.16 24.69 -5.31
C ALA A 96 -9.01 23.97 -4.58
N PHE A 97 -7.89 24.68 -4.37
CA PHE A 97 -6.71 24.19 -3.66
C PHE A 97 -6.43 25.08 -2.45
N ARG A 98 -6.07 24.48 -1.30
CA ARG A 98 -5.65 25.26 -0.12
C ARG A 98 -4.73 24.47 0.80
N VAL A 99 -3.85 25.17 1.50
CA VAL A 99 -3.20 24.64 2.71
C VAL A 99 -4.16 24.83 3.89
N ASP A 100 -4.40 23.79 4.68
CA ASP A 100 -5.43 23.77 5.72
C ASP A 100 -4.88 24.26 7.07
N VAL A 101 -4.81 25.58 7.24
CA VAL A 101 -4.30 26.22 8.46
C VAL A 101 -5.08 25.81 9.71
N GLU A 102 -6.40 25.63 9.59
CA GLU A 102 -7.26 25.16 10.69
C GLU A 102 -6.80 23.82 11.25
N ARG A 103 -6.34 22.93 10.36
CA ARG A 103 -5.86 21.62 10.79
C ARG A 103 -4.53 21.70 11.56
N PHE A 104 -3.65 22.62 11.20
CA PHE A 104 -2.43 22.88 11.99
C PHE A 104 -2.78 23.43 13.37
N VAL A 105 -3.76 24.34 13.45
CA VAL A 105 -4.28 24.88 14.71
C VAL A 105 -4.79 23.75 15.60
N ASP A 106 -5.63 22.87 15.07
CA ASP A 106 -6.19 21.74 15.82
C ASP A 106 -5.14 20.72 16.24
N THR A 107 -4.14 20.47 15.39
CA THR A 107 -3.11 19.44 15.62
C THR A 107 -2.05 19.89 16.62
N TYR A 108 -1.61 21.15 16.53
CA TYR A 108 -0.48 21.67 17.31
C TYR A 108 -0.90 22.63 18.43
N LEU A 109 -2.20 22.91 18.56
CA LEU A 109 -2.77 23.79 19.57
C LEU A 109 -2.16 25.21 19.54
N LEU A 110 -1.91 25.72 18.34
CA LEU A 110 -1.38 27.07 18.09
C LEU A 110 -2.47 28.00 17.53
N SER A 111 -2.32 29.31 17.67
CA SER A 111 -3.26 30.25 17.05
C SER A 111 -3.09 30.30 15.51
N PRO A 112 -4.14 30.64 14.74
CA PRO A 112 -4.05 30.78 13.28
C PRO A 112 -2.97 31.77 12.82
N LEU A 113 -2.72 32.82 13.60
CA LEU A 113 -1.68 33.82 13.28
C LEU A 113 -0.28 33.25 13.47
N GLU A 114 -0.05 32.47 14.52
CA GLU A 114 1.24 31.80 14.78
C GLU A 114 1.54 30.77 13.70
N VAL A 115 0.56 29.94 13.34
CA VAL A 115 0.71 28.95 12.26
C VAL A 115 1.12 29.63 10.96
N ARG A 116 0.39 30.68 10.52
CA ARG A 116 0.70 31.40 9.27
C ARG A 116 2.08 32.03 9.26
N ARG A 117 2.59 32.46 10.41
CA ARG A 117 3.94 33.06 10.52
C ARG A 117 5.06 32.03 10.40
N GLN A 118 4.77 30.77 10.73
CA GLN A 118 5.74 29.68 10.77
C GLN A 118 5.65 28.76 9.54
N LEU A 119 4.71 29.03 8.62
CA LEU A 119 4.58 28.30 7.37
C LEU A 119 5.32 29.04 6.25
N HIS A 120 6.16 28.31 5.52
CA HIS A 120 6.98 28.86 4.43
C HIS A 120 6.92 28.00 3.18
N GLY A 121 7.32 28.56 2.04
CA GLY A 121 7.31 27.88 0.74
C GLY A 121 5.98 27.96 0.02
N GLY A 122 5.61 26.90 -0.70
CA GLY A 122 4.35 26.84 -1.45
C GLY A 122 4.36 25.76 -2.53
N LEU A 123 3.16 25.46 -3.02
CA LEU A 123 2.95 24.43 -4.05
C LEU A 123 2.59 25.07 -5.38
N ARG A 124 3.26 24.66 -6.45
CA ARG A 124 2.93 25.07 -7.80
C ARG A 124 1.95 24.08 -8.40
N VAL A 125 0.81 24.58 -8.84
CA VAL A 125 -0.21 23.81 -9.55
C VAL A 125 -0.13 24.14 -11.05
N ARG A 126 -0.19 23.11 -11.89
CA ARG A 126 -0.26 23.20 -13.35
C ARG A 126 -1.40 22.34 -13.86
N ILE A 127 -2.26 22.88 -14.70
CA ILE A 127 -3.38 22.14 -15.29
C ILE A 127 -3.13 21.99 -16.77
N TRP A 128 -3.14 20.74 -17.23
CA TRP A 128 -2.94 20.35 -18.61
C TRP A 128 -4.24 19.81 -19.18
N GLN A 129 -4.55 20.16 -20.42
CA GLN A 129 -5.69 19.62 -21.17
C GLN A 129 -5.23 18.73 -22.33
N ALA A 130 -5.98 17.68 -22.59
CA ALA A 130 -5.81 16.78 -23.74
C ALA A 130 -7.15 16.54 -24.43
N PRO A 131 -7.24 16.56 -25.77
CA PRO A 131 -8.50 16.30 -26.47
C PRO A 131 -8.98 14.87 -26.18
N LEU A 132 -10.28 14.71 -25.93
CA LEU A 132 -10.95 13.42 -25.97
C LEU A 132 -11.02 12.98 -27.43
N ARG A 133 -10.19 12.01 -27.83
CA ARG A 133 -10.29 11.44 -29.17
C ARG A 133 -11.54 10.55 -29.25
N PRO A 134 -12.48 10.78 -30.18
CA PRO A 134 -13.62 9.90 -30.37
C PRO A 134 -13.17 8.58 -31.02
N GLY A 135 -13.23 7.49 -30.26
CA GLY A 135 -13.67 6.15 -30.71
C GLY A 135 -12.94 5.38 -31.81
N TRP A 136 -11.61 5.24 -31.83
CA TRP A 136 -10.94 4.34 -32.80
C TRP A 136 -9.88 3.50 -32.06
N VAL A 137 -10.28 2.36 -31.46
CA VAL A 137 -9.54 1.07 -31.38
C VAL A 137 -10.42 0.13 -30.52
N GLU A 138 -11.43 -0.49 -31.15
CA GLU A 138 -12.18 -1.64 -30.59
C GLU A 138 -11.93 -2.95 -31.36
N TRP A 139 -11.05 -2.97 -32.39
CA TRP A 139 -10.94 -4.11 -33.31
C TRP A 139 -9.50 -4.51 -33.69
N LEU A 140 -8.60 -4.68 -32.71
CA LEU A 140 -7.40 -5.49 -32.94
C LEU A 140 -7.09 -6.35 -31.71
N PRO A 141 -7.02 -7.69 -31.85
CA PRO A 141 -6.90 -8.63 -30.75
C PRO A 141 -5.43 -8.71 -30.29
N LEU A 142 -5.02 -7.72 -29.51
CA LEU A 142 -3.83 -7.78 -28.66
C LEU A 142 -4.07 -7.70 -27.13
N PRO A 143 -5.31 -7.72 -26.56
CA PRO A 143 -5.48 -7.58 -25.11
C PRO A 143 -5.46 -8.89 -24.33
N ALA A 144 -5.42 -10.07 -24.97
CA ALA A 144 -5.48 -11.33 -24.22
C ALA A 144 -4.20 -11.61 -23.40
N LEU A 145 -3.03 -11.13 -23.83
CA LEU A 145 -1.76 -11.35 -23.10
C LEU A 145 -1.45 -10.27 -22.04
N LEU A 146 -2.03 -9.07 -22.14
CA LEU A 146 -1.81 -7.98 -21.18
C LEU A 146 -2.94 -7.81 -20.16
N ALA A 147 -4.15 -8.33 -20.40
CA ALA A 147 -5.25 -8.23 -19.45
C ALA A 147 -5.07 -9.12 -18.20
N VAL A 148 -4.34 -10.24 -18.31
CA VAL A 148 -4.04 -11.12 -17.17
C VAL A 148 -3.02 -10.46 -16.21
N LEU A 149 -2.07 -9.66 -16.74
CA LEU A 149 -1.07 -8.97 -15.93
C LEU A 149 -1.52 -7.56 -15.48
N GLY A 150 -2.29 -6.83 -16.30
CA GLY A 150 -2.67 -5.45 -16.05
C GLY A 150 -3.88 -5.25 -15.12
N THR A 151 -4.85 -6.15 -15.14
CA THR A 151 -6.06 -5.99 -14.29
C THR A 151 -5.80 -6.34 -12.82
N ALA A 152 -4.90 -7.30 -12.56
CA ALA A 152 -4.40 -7.57 -11.22
C ALA A 152 -3.66 -6.35 -10.63
N TRP A 153 -2.85 -5.66 -11.42
CA TRP A 153 -2.08 -4.47 -10.99
C TRP A 153 -2.97 -3.26 -10.63
N VAL A 154 -4.02 -2.98 -11.40
CA VAL A 154 -4.93 -1.85 -11.15
C VAL A 154 -5.81 -2.07 -9.91
N ILE A 155 -6.23 -3.30 -9.65
CA ILE A 155 -6.95 -3.67 -8.42
C ILE A 155 -5.99 -3.67 -7.21
N ARG A 156 -4.73 -4.13 -7.38
CA ARG A 156 -3.66 -4.14 -6.36
C ARG A 156 -3.22 -2.72 -5.96
N ARG A 157 -3.16 -1.78 -6.92
CA ARG A 157 -2.80 -0.37 -6.68
C ARG A 157 -3.94 0.45 -6.05
N ARG A 158 -5.20 0.16 -6.38
CA ARG A 158 -6.37 0.71 -5.65
C ARG A 158 -6.39 0.28 -4.19
N GLN A 159 -5.89 -0.91 -3.86
CA GLN A 159 -5.75 -1.33 -2.47
C GLN A 159 -4.56 -0.67 -1.75
N GLN A 160 -3.50 -0.23 -2.45
CA GLN A 160 -2.38 0.52 -1.84
C GLN A 160 -2.73 1.98 -1.54
N VAL A 161 -3.54 2.63 -2.36
CA VAL A 161 -3.97 4.04 -2.14
C VAL A 161 -5.04 4.16 -1.05
N ALA A 162 -5.81 3.11 -0.79
CA ALA A 162 -6.74 3.04 0.36
C ALA A 162 -6.03 2.74 1.71
N ARG A 163 -4.70 2.51 1.72
CA ARG A 163 -3.92 2.18 2.93
C ARG A 163 -3.35 3.41 3.62
N GLY A 164 -4.23 4.19 4.23
CA GLY A 164 -3.96 4.69 5.58
C GLY A 164 -4.07 3.57 6.63
N MET A 165 -3.60 2.34 6.32
CA MET A 165 -3.52 1.25 7.30
C MET A 165 -2.13 1.33 7.90
N ALA A 166 -2.02 1.87 9.11
CA ALA A 166 -0.84 1.69 9.92
C ALA A 166 -0.61 0.18 10.08
N LEU A 167 0.38 -0.35 9.35
CA LEU A 167 0.85 -1.71 9.56
C LEU A 167 1.31 -1.79 11.02
N GLU A 168 1.17 -2.98 11.60
CA GLU A 168 1.71 -3.20 12.94
C GLU A 168 3.23 -2.99 12.92
N PRO A 169 3.83 -2.44 13.98
CA PRO A 169 5.24 -2.05 13.98
C PRO A 169 6.20 -3.19 13.58
N ASP A 170 5.93 -4.41 14.04
CA ASP A 170 6.76 -5.59 13.75
C ASP A 170 6.73 -5.98 12.26
N LEU A 171 5.57 -5.88 11.62
CA LEU A 171 5.35 -6.22 10.23
C LEU A 171 5.90 -5.12 9.32
N ALA A 172 5.77 -3.86 9.74
CA ALA A 172 6.41 -2.73 9.08
C ALA A 172 7.94 -2.88 9.10
N GLU A 173 8.52 -3.24 10.25
CA GLU A 173 9.97 -3.48 10.39
C GLU A 173 10.44 -4.64 9.49
N ARG A 174 9.72 -5.77 9.48
CA ARG A 174 10.03 -6.91 8.60
C ARG A 174 9.99 -6.52 7.11
N LEU A 175 8.94 -5.81 6.70
CA LEU A 175 8.84 -5.33 5.32
C LEU A 175 9.97 -4.36 4.97
N ALA A 176 10.36 -3.47 5.88
CA ALA A 176 11.47 -2.56 5.68
C ALA A 176 12.81 -3.31 5.51
N ARG A 177 13.06 -4.34 6.32
CA ARG A 177 14.25 -5.20 6.17
C ARG A 177 14.25 -5.94 4.82
N LEU A 178 13.10 -6.46 4.40
CA LEU A 178 12.97 -7.16 3.14
C LEU A 178 13.12 -6.20 1.95
N GLU A 179 12.59 -4.98 2.05
CA GLU A 179 12.78 -3.91 1.07
C GLU A 179 14.26 -3.51 0.95
N GLN A 180 14.95 -3.33 2.08
CA GLN A 180 16.36 -2.99 2.10
C GLN A 180 17.19 -4.08 1.39
N ARG A 181 16.94 -5.36 1.69
CA ARG A 181 17.62 -6.49 1.02
C ARG A 181 17.31 -6.54 -0.46
N HIS A 182 16.05 -6.34 -0.84
CA HIS A 182 15.65 -6.28 -2.24
C HIS A 182 16.36 -5.15 -3.00
N ARG A 183 16.42 -3.94 -2.44
CA ARG A 183 17.15 -2.81 -3.05
C ARG A 183 18.64 -3.10 -3.19
N ALA A 184 19.27 -3.67 -2.16
CA ALA A 184 20.68 -4.06 -2.21
C ALA A 184 20.95 -5.13 -3.28
N LEU A 185 20.02 -6.09 -3.43
CA LEU A 185 20.07 -7.11 -4.48
C LEU A 185 19.93 -6.49 -5.88
N LEU A 186 18.96 -5.61 -6.10
CA LEU A 186 18.79 -4.91 -7.39
C LEU A 186 20.03 -4.09 -7.75
N GLN A 187 20.66 -3.43 -6.76
CA GLN A 187 21.90 -2.71 -6.99
C GLN A 187 23.02 -3.67 -7.44
N ALA A 188 23.18 -4.81 -6.77
CA ALA A 188 24.17 -5.83 -7.14
C ALA A 188 23.94 -6.39 -8.55
N LEU A 189 22.68 -6.64 -8.91
CA LEU A 189 22.29 -7.10 -10.25
C LEU A 189 22.63 -6.06 -11.33
N ARG A 190 22.40 -4.77 -11.06
CA ARG A 190 22.67 -3.68 -12.02
C ARG A 190 24.15 -3.41 -12.22
N THR A 191 24.98 -3.66 -11.22
CA THR A 191 26.44 -3.50 -11.31
C THR A 191 27.13 -4.72 -11.93
N SER A 192 26.44 -5.85 -12.04
CA SER A 192 26.98 -7.08 -12.63
C SER A 192 27.20 -6.88 -14.15
N PRO A 193 28.33 -7.36 -14.70
CA PRO A 193 28.60 -7.33 -16.14
C PRO A 193 27.81 -8.41 -16.91
N VAL A 194 27.14 -9.33 -16.20
CA VAL A 194 26.29 -10.38 -16.77
C VAL A 194 24.85 -9.90 -16.82
N ASP A 195 24.16 -10.12 -17.94
CA ASP A 195 22.71 -9.87 -18.06
C ASP A 195 21.93 -10.84 -17.17
N LEU A 196 21.42 -10.32 -16.06
CA LEU A 196 20.62 -11.05 -15.07
C LEU A 196 19.19 -10.51 -15.00
N SER A 197 18.68 -9.92 -16.09
CA SER A 197 17.34 -9.31 -16.17
C SER A 197 16.21 -10.28 -15.81
N THR A 198 16.35 -11.57 -16.15
CA THR A 198 15.36 -12.59 -15.76
C THR A 198 15.35 -12.79 -14.24
N LEU A 199 16.52 -12.86 -13.61
CA LEU A 199 16.64 -12.98 -12.15
C LEU A 199 16.11 -11.73 -11.45
N GLU A 200 16.38 -10.53 -12.00
CA GLU A 200 15.81 -9.26 -11.52
C GLU A 200 14.28 -9.30 -11.49
N ALA A 201 13.64 -9.72 -12.59
CA ALA A 201 12.19 -9.83 -12.68
C ALA A 201 11.62 -10.83 -11.66
N ARG A 202 12.32 -11.94 -11.41
CA ARG A 202 11.91 -12.96 -10.43
C ARG A 202 12.01 -12.43 -8.99
N CYS A 203 13.10 -11.75 -8.64
CA CYS A 203 13.28 -11.14 -7.33
C CYS A 203 12.27 -10.02 -7.08
N GLN A 204 11.92 -9.25 -8.11
CA GLN A 204 10.86 -8.25 -8.06
C GLN A 204 9.49 -8.91 -7.77
N ALA A 205 9.17 -10.03 -8.43
CA ALA A 205 7.93 -10.76 -8.16
C ALA A 205 7.88 -11.34 -6.73
N ILE A 206 9.01 -11.81 -6.18
CA ILE A 206 9.10 -12.24 -4.79
C ILE A 206 8.82 -11.07 -3.83
N TRP A 207 9.41 -9.91 -4.08
CA TRP A 207 9.14 -8.69 -3.30
C TRP A 207 7.65 -8.31 -3.33
N GLU A 208 7.04 -8.32 -4.51
CA GLU A 208 5.62 -8.01 -4.67
C GLU A 208 4.73 -9.00 -3.91
N GLY A 209 5.02 -10.30 -3.97
CA GLY A 209 4.27 -11.30 -3.22
C GLY A 209 4.49 -11.17 -1.70
N ALA A 210 5.67 -10.76 -1.24
CA ALA A 210 5.91 -10.44 0.17
C ALA A 210 5.02 -9.27 0.65
N GLN A 211 4.86 -8.22 -0.18
CA GLN A 211 3.95 -7.11 0.14
C GLN A 211 2.48 -7.56 0.24
N GLU A 212 2.05 -8.50 -0.61
CA GLU A 212 0.70 -9.06 -0.57
C GLU A 212 0.49 -9.89 0.69
N LEU A 213 1.44 -10.77 1.01
CA LEU A 213 1.42 -11.59 2.21
C LEU A 213 1.35 -10.73 3.49
N ALA A 214 2.04 -9.58 3.53
CA ALA A 214 1.93 -8.63 4.65
C ALA A 214 0.52 -8.07 4.82
N GLN A 215 -0.14 -7.71 3.72
CA GLN A 215 -1.51 -7.19 3.78
C GLN A 215 -2.47 -8.24 4.32
N HIS A 216 -2.29 -9.48 3.89
CA HIS A 216 -3.06 -10.60 4.40
C HIS A 216 -2.81 -10.84 5.88
N LEU A 217 -1.55 -10.82 6.32
CA LEU A 217 -1.20 -10.93 7.73
C LEU A 217 -1.85 -9.84 8.57
N HIS A 218 -1.82 -8.58 8.11
CA HIS A 218 -2.49 -7.48 8.78
C HIS A 218 -4.01 -7.69 8.90
N ARG A 219 -4.66 -8.18 7.84
CA ARG A 219 -6.10 -8.52 7.88
C ARG A 219 -6.39 -9.65 8.86
N LEU A 220 -5.57 -10.71 8.87
CA LEU A 220 -5.70 -11.83 9.80
C LEU A 220 -5.56 -11.36 11.25
N ARG A 221 -4.54 -10.56 11.55
CA ARG A 221 -4.35 -9.98 12.89
C ARG A 221 -5.48 -9.05 13.29
N ARG A 222 -6.01 -8.24 12.37
CA ARG A 222 -7.18 -7.39 12.61
C ARG A 222 -8.43 -8.22 12.94
N ALA A 223 -8.68 -9.29 12.19
CA ALA A 223 -9.78 -10.22 12.49
C ALA A 223 -9.60 -10.88 13.87
N ARG A 224 -8.35 -11.27 14.20
CA ARG A 224 -7.98 -11.86 15.48
C ARG A 224 -8.18 -10.91 16.66
N ARG A 225 -7.83 -9.62 16.52
CA ARG A 225 -8.03 -8.59 17.55
C ARG A 225 -9.50 -8.41 17.95
N GLY A 226 -10.44 -8.70 17.04
CA GLY A 226 -11.87 -8.69 17.35
C GLY A 226 -12.33 -9.86 18.22
N MET A 227 -11.48 -10.87 18.44
CA MET A 227 -11.78 -12.11 19.15
C MET A 227 -10.72 -12.37 20.25
N PRO A 228 -10.78 -11.69 21.41
CA PRO A 228 -9.83 -11.91 22.49
C PRO A 228 -9.93 -13.36 22.99
N ARG A 229 -8.85 -14.12 22.80
CA ARG A 229 -8.78 -15.56 23.11
C ARG A 229 -9.08 -15.84 24.57
N GLU A 230 -8.52 -15.07 25.49
CA GLU A 230 -8.72 -15.28 26.92
C GLU A 230 -10.20 -15.18 27.28
N ARG A 231 -10.90 -14.20 26.70
CA ARG A 231 -12.35 -14.01 26.90
C ARG A 231 -13.17 -15.17 26.33
N LEU A 232 -12.80 -15.69 25.15
CA LEU A 232 -13.46 -16.85 24.56
C LEU A 232 -13.23 -18.12 25.39
N GLU A 233 -12.02 -18.34 25.89
CA GLU A 233 -11.70 -19.46 26.79
C GLU A 233 -12.45 -19.37 28.12
N GLU A 234 -12.55 -18.17 28.69
CA GLU A 234 -13.31 -17.90 29.91
C GLU A 234 -14.82 -18.14 29.69
N GLN A 235 -15.38 -17.68 28.57
CA GLN A 235 -16.77 -17.92 28.20
C GLN A 235 -17.06 -19.42 28.02
N VAL A 236 -16.17 -20.16 27.36
CA VAL A 236 -16.29 -21.63 27.22
C VAL A 236 -16.30 -22.29 28.59
N ARG A 237 -15.36 -21.94 29.48
CA ARG A 237 -15.29 -22.49 30.84
C ARG A 237 -16.56 -22.18 31.65
N HIS A 238 -17.02 -20.93 31.59
CA HIS A 238 -18.24 -20.52 32.29
C HIS A 238 -19.50 -21.24 31.78
N LEU A 239 -19.60 -21.45 30.46
CA LEU A 239 -20.69 -22.23 29.86
C LEU A 239 -20.64 -23.71 30.27
N GLU A 240 -19.45 -24.31 30.36
CA GLU A 240 -19.26 -25.69 30.85
C GLU A 240 -19.70 -25.83 32.32
N GLU A 241 -19.29 -24.90 33.19
CA GLU A 241 -19.71 -24.85 34.59
C GLU A 241 -21.24 -24.70 34.73
N ARG A 242 -21.85 -23.80 33.95
CA ARG A 242 -23.31 -23.61 33.94
C ARG A 242 -24.05 -24.83 33.42
N LEU A 243 -23.55 -25.48 32.38
CA LEU A 243 -24.15 -26.69 31.82
C LEU A 243 -24.18 -27.83 32.86
N ALA A 244 -23.11 -27.98 33.64
CA ALA A 244 -23.02 -28.96 34.71
C ALA A 244 -24.06 -28.73 35.83
N GLN A 245 -24.38 -27.47 36.12
CA GLN A 245 -25.30 -27.08 37.20
C GLN A 245 -26.77 -26.96 36.76
N THR A 246 -27.06 -27.01 35.46
CA THR A 246 -28.42 -26.77 34.93
C THR A 246 -29.27 -28.05 34.96
N PRO A 247 -30.41 -28.09 35.69
CA PRO A 247 -31.28 -29.27 35.76
C PRO A 247 -32.34 -29.31 34.63
N SER A 248 -32.64 -28.18 33.99
CA SER A 248 -33.65 -28.09 32.93
C SER A 248 -33.12 -28.62 31.59
N PRO A 249 -33.81 -29.58 30.93
CA PRO A 249 -33.36 -30.14 29.66
C PRO A 249 -33.40 -29.13 28.50
N ALA A 250 -34.36 -28.21 28.47
CA ALA A 250 -34.45 -27.19 27.43
C ALA A 250 -33.29 -26.18 27.52
N LEU A 251 -33.00 -25.69 28.74
CA LEU A 251 -31.88 -24.77 28.96
C LEU A 251 -30.52 -25.45 28.73
N ARG A 252 -30.41 -26.76 29.00
CA ARG A 252 -29.20 -27.53 28.67
C ARG A 252 -28.93 -27.53 27.16
N HIS A 253 -29.95 -27.76 26.35
CA HIS A 253 -29.79 -27.79 24.90
C HIS A 253 -29.29 -26.45 24.34
N GLU A 254 -29.88 -25.32 24.77
CA GLU A 254 -29.42 -23.99 24.37
C GLU A 254 -27.97 -23.69 24.81
N LEU A 255 -27.58 -24.14 26.02
CA LEU A 255 -26.21 -24.01 26.51
C LEU A 255 -25.23 -24.87 25.71
N GLU A 256 -25.62 -26.09 25.32
CA GLU A 256 -24.82 -26.99 24.48
C GLU A 256 -24.59 -26.40 23.09
N GLU A 257 -25.62 -25.84 22.46
CA GLU A 257 -25.49 -25.16 21.17
C GLU A 257 -24.55 -23.95 21.26
N THR A 258 -24.74 -23.13 22.30
CA THR A 258 -23.90 -21.95 22.54
C THR A 258 -22.45 -22.36 22.80
N LEU A 259 -22.21 -23.41 23.59
CA LEU A 259 -20.89 -23.95 23.87
C LEU A 259 -20.23 -24.51 22.60
N ALA A 260 -20.99 -25.25 21.78
CA ALA A 260 -20.51 -25.77 20.50
C ALA A 260 -20.08 -24.62 19.57
N GLN A 261 -20.86 -23.54 19.52
CA GLN A 261 -20.52 -22.36 18.74
C GLN A 261 -19.22 -21.69 19.23
N HIS A 262 -19.07 -21.48 20.55
CA HIS A 262 -17.84 -20.88 21.10
C HIS A 262 -16.61 -21.77 20.87
N ARG A 263 -16.75 -23.10 20.98
CA ARG A 263 -15.67 -24.06 20.66
C ARG A 263 -15.26 -23.97 19.18
N ARG A 264 -16.21 -23.86 18.25
CA ARG A 264 -15.92 -23.63 16.82
C ARG A 264 -15.18 -22.32 16.60
N THR A 265 -15.59 -21.23 17.27
CA THR A 265 -14.90 -19.94 17.21
C THR A 265 -13.46 -20.03 17.72
N LEU A 266 -13.23 -20.78 18.80
CA LEU A 266 -11.90 -21.00 19.36
C LEU A 266 -11.02 -21.84 18.42
N GLU A 267 -11.57 -22.85 17.77
CA GLU A 267 -10.87 -23.62 16.75
C GLU A 267 -10.51 -22.75 15.53
N ALA A 268 -11.44 -21.91 15.05
CA ALA A 268 -11.17 -20.92 14.01
C ALA A 268 -10.04 -19.96 14.40
N TYR A 269 -10.03 -19.48 15.66
CA TYR A 269 -8.95 -18.66 16.19
C TYR A 269 -7.59 -19.37 16.11
N ARG A 270 -7.51 -20.65 16.53
CA ARG A 270 -6.25 -21.45 16.45
C ARG A 270 -5.77 -21.59 15.01
N ARG A 271 -6.67 -21.90 14.08
CA ARG A 271 -6.34 -21.99 12.64
C ARG A 271 -5.83 -20.66 12.08
N LEU A 272 -6.34 -19.52 12.55
CA LEU A 272 -5.83 -18.20 12.17
C LEU A 272 -4.41 -17.96 12.72
N GLN A 273 -4.14 -18.38 13.95
CA GLN A 273 -2.82 -18.25 14.57
C GLN A 273 -1.76 -19.12 13.86
N GLU A 274 -2.07 -20.38 13.56
CA GLU A 274 -1.17 -21.28 12.81
C GLU A 274 -0.81 -20.70 11.44
N LYS A 275 -1.78 -20.08 10.76
CA LYS A 275 -1.54 -19.37 9.49
C LYS A 275 -0.64 -18.17 9.67
N GLU A 276 -0.88 -17.36 10.69
CA GLU A 276 -0.03 -16.21 11.02
C GLU A 276 1.43 -16.64 11.21
N GLU A 277 1.67 -17.69 12.00
CA GLU A 277 3.01 -18.25 12.23
C GLU A 277 3.66 -18.75 10.94
N ARG A 278 2.91 -19.48 10.09
CA ARG A 278 3.38 -19.94 8.78
C ARG A 278 3.79 -18.78 7.87
N TYR A 279 3.03 -17.69 7.86
CA TYR A 279 3.35 -16.50 7.06
C TYR A 279 4.56 -15.73 7.58
N LEU A 280 4.72 -15.64 8.91
CA LEU A 280 5.92 -15.06 9.51
C LEU A 280 7.18 -15.86 9.16
N LEU A 281 7.09 -17.20 9.18
CA LEU A 281 8.18 -18.06 8.73
C LEU A 281 8.50 -17.83 7.24
N ARG A 282 7.47 -17.67 6.40
CA ARG A 282 7.65 -17.40 4.97
C ARG A 282 8.38 -16.08 4.72
N PHE A 283 8.09 -15.03 5.50
CA PHE A 283 8.86 -13.78 5.44
C PHE A 283 10.35 -14.00 5.71
N ALA A 284 10.69 -14.74 6.76
CA ALA A 284 12.07 -15.04 7.09
C ALA A 284 12.78 -15.84 5.98
N GLN A 285 12.08 -16.78 5.34
CA GLN A 285 12.59 -17.52 4.18
C GLN A 285 12.87 -16.61 2.98
N MET A 286 11.94 -15.72 2.64
CA MET A 286 12.13 -14.74 1.55
C MET A 286 13.30 -13.79 1.84
N GLU A 287 13.45 -13.33 3.08
CA GLU A 287 14.60 -12.54 3.52
C GLU A 287 15.92 -13.28 3.31
N ALA A 288 15.99 -14.55 3.73
CA ALA A 288 17.17 -15.39 3.59
C ALA A 288 17.49 -15.69 2.11
N PHE A 289 16.46 -15.91 1.30
CA PHE A 289 16.61 -16.14 -0.14
C PHE A 289 17.23 -14.91 -0.83
N LEU A 290 16.67 -13.72 -0.63
CA LEU A 290 17.18 -12.49 -1.27
C LEU A 290 18.63 -12.22 -0.86
N GLU A 291 18.98 -12.46 0.41
CA GLU A 291 20.35 -12.32 0.89
C GLU A 291 21.30 -13.36 0.28
N ARG A 292 20.86 -14.62 0.16
CA ARG A 292 21.63 -15.68 -0.52
C ARG A 292 21.93 -15.30 -1.97
N VAL A 293 20.92 -14.90 -2.74
CA VAL A 293 21.10 -14.50 -4.14
C VAL A 293 22.07 -13.32 -4.24
N ARG A 294 21.93 -12.32 -3.36
CA ARG A 294 22.83 -11.15 -3.31
C ARG A 294 24.30 -11.56 -3.14
N LEU A 295 24.57 -12.55 -2.28
CA LEU A 295 25.91 -13.05 -2.01
C LEU A 295 26.46 -13.95 -3.13
N GLU A 296 25.58 -14.54 -3.94
CA GLU A 296 25.96 -15.41 -5.06
C GLU A 296 26.25 -14.64 -6.36
N ILE A 297 25.68 -13.45 -6.56
CA ILE A 297 25.92 -12.62 -7.76
C ILE A 297 27.42 -12.37 -8.03
N PRO A 298 28.25 -11.90 -7.06
CA PRO A 298 29.67 -11.70 -7.32
C PRO A 298 30.43 -13.00 -7.68
N ARG A 299 29.91 -14.16 -7.26
CA ARG A 299 30.54 -15.46 -7.56
C ARG A 299 30.31 -15.89 -9.01
N LEU A 300 29.22 -15.44 -9.63
CA LEU A 300 28.95 -15.67 -11.06
C LEU A 300 30.01 -15.02 -11.96
N GLU A 301 30.62 -13.92 -11.51
CA GLU A 301 31.62 -13.20 -12.30
C GLU A 301 32.93 -13.97 -12.44
N VAL A 302 33.32 -14.71 -11.39
CA VAL A 302 34.61 -15.41 -11.26
C VAL A 302 34.51 -16.88 -11.70
N ALA A 303 33.33 -17.47 -11.67
CA ALA A 303 33.14 -18.88 -11.98
C ALA A 303 33.41 -19.20 -13.47
N GLN A 304 34.10 -20.32 -13.72
CA GLN A 304 34.23 -20.88 -15.07
C GLN A 304 32.88 -21.42 -15.61
N GLU A 305 31.94 -21.73 -14.70
CA GLU A 305 30.62 -22.31 -15.01
C GLU A 305 29.45 -21.31 -14.84
N LYS A 306 29.60 -20.10 -15.39
CA LYS A 306 28.62 -19.00 -15.20
C LYS A 306 27.18 -19.41 -15.52
N GLN A 307 26.96 -20.07 -16.66
CA GLN A 307 25.63 -20.50 -17.10
C GLN A 307 25.00 -21.56 -16.17
N ALA A 308 25.80 -22.45 -15.57
CA ALA A 308 25.28 -23.47 -14.67
C ALA A 308 24.83 -22.86 -13.33
N GLN A 309 25.60 -21.90 -12.81
CA GLN A 309 25.25 -21.17 -11.59
C GLN A 309 24.05 -20.24 -11.80
N GLU A 310 23.98 -19.54 -12.92
CA GLU A 310 22.81 -18.72 -13.28
C GLU A 310 21.53 -19.58 -13.35
N ARG A 311 21.58 -20.74 -14.02
CA ARG A 311 20.44 -21.66 -14.07
C ARG A 311 20.01 -22.16 -12.69
N ARG A 312 20.95 -22.40 -11.77
CA ARG A 312 20.64 -22.79 -10.39
C ARG A 312 19.94 -21.67 -9.63
N LEU A 313 20.41 -20.43 -9.78
CA LEU A 313 19.78 -19.25 -9.16
C LEU A 313 18.36 -19.02 -9.70
N LEU A 314 18.17 -19.15 -11.01
CA LEU A 314 16.86 -19.04 -11.64
C LEU A 314 15.91 -20.14 -11.16
N ALA A 315 16.36 -21.40 -11.13
CA ALA A 315 15.56 -22.51 -10.63
C ALA A 315 15.16 -22.32 -9.16
N ALA A 316 16.08 -21.83 -8.32
CA ALA A 316 15.78 -21.50 -6.93
C ALA A 316 14.79 -20.33 -6.81
N ALA A 317 14.87 -19.33 -7.67
CA ALA A 317 13.91 -18.22 -7.69
C ALA A 317 12.51 -18.68 -8.14
N ASP A 318 12.45 -19.57 -9.13
CA ASP A 318 11.19 -20.16 -9.60
C ASP A 318 10.54 -21.04 -8.51
N GLU A 319 11.32 -21.80 -7.76
CA GLU A 319 10.84 -22.57 -6.60
C GLU A 319 10.25 -21.65 -5.53
N GLU A 320 10.96 -20.58 -5.17
CA GLU A 320 10.46 -19.61 -4.18
C GLU A 320 9.18 -18.90 -4.65
N LEU A 321 9.06 -18.60 -5.94
CA LEU A 321 7.84 -18.04 -6.50
C LEU A 321 6.68 -19.03 -6.45
N ALA A 322 6.89 -20.30 -6.81
CA ALA A 322 5.85 -21.32 -6.76
C ALA A 322 5.30 -21.52 -5.33
N VAL A 323 6.18 -21.50 -4.33
CA VAL A 323 5.80 -21.58 -2.91
C VAL A 323 5.04 -20.32 -2.48
N LEU A 324 5.47 -19.13 -2.95
CA LEU A 324 4.80 -17.87 -2.64
C LEU A 324 3.41 -17.77 -3.29
N GLU A 325 3.28 -18.20 -4.53
CA GLU A 325 2.00 -18.27 -5.26
C GLU A 325 1.02 -19.19 -4.54
N THR A 326 1.49 -20.36 -4.08
CA THR A 326 0.68 -21.30 -3.30
C THR A 326 0.18 -20.65 -2.02
N ALA A 327 1.05 -19.96 -1.27
CA ALA A 327 0.67 -19.24 -0.05
C ALA A 327 -0.36 -18.13 -0.32
N VAL A 328 -0.23 -17.39 -1.43
CA VAL A 328 -1.19 -16.36 -1.85
C VAL A 328 -2.52 -16.98 -2.32
N GLN A 329 -2.50 -18.11 -3.01
CA GLN A 329 -3.71 -18.81 -3.44
C GLN A 329 -4.49 -19.40 -2.26
N GLU A 330 -3.80 -20.01 -1.28
CA GLU A 330 -4.41 -20.45 -0.02
C GLU A 330 -5.16 -19.29 0.68
N LEU A 331 -4.60 -18.09 0.61
CA LEU A 331 -5.21 -16.86 1.15
C LEU A 331 -6.44 -16.41 0.36
N ALA A 332 -6.41 -16.52 -0.97
CA ALA A 332 -7.52 -16.15 -1.83
C ALA A 332 -8.70 -17.14 -1.71
N GLY A 333 -8.42 -18.43 -1.52
CA GLY A 333 -9.43 -19.47 -1.34
C GLY A 333 -10.31 -19.28 -0.11
N LEU A 334 -9.75 -18.74 0.98
CA LEU A 334 -10.50 -18.43 2.21
C LEU A 334 -11.59 -17.39 2.00
N ARG A 335 -11.42 -16.51 1.00
CA ARG A 335 -12.37 -15.45 0.68
C ARG A 335 -13.61 -15.94 -0.07
N ARG A 336 -13.61 -17.18 -0.55
CA ARG A 336 -14.73 -17.79 -1.30
C ARG A 336 -15.49 -18.85 -0.48
N GLY A 337 -14.98 -19.20 0.70
CA GLY A 337 -15.61 -20.16 1.61
C GLY A 337 -16.32 -19.51 2.80
N GLU A 338 -16.36 -18.18 2.85
CA GLU A 338 -17.31 -17.36 3.62
C GLU A 338 -18.47 -16.97 2.70
#